data_AF-A0A954ZAL0-F1
#
_entry.id   AF-A0A954ZAL0-F1
#
_cell.length_a   1.000
_cell.length_b   1.000
_cell.length_c   1.000
_cell.angle_alpha   90.00
_cell.angle_beta   90.00
_cell.angle_gamma   90.00
#
_symmetry.space_group_name_H-M   'P 1'
#
loop_
_entity.id
_entity.type
_entity.pdbx_description
1 polymer ?
#
loop_
_entity_poly.entity_id
_entity_poly.type
_entity_poly.pdbx_seq_one_letter_code
_entity_poly.pdbx_strand_id
1 'polypeptide(L)'
;MSNASADTTATGNSRDASATAETGAQTLARAFFIGPLKIDPPILQAPMAGFTNYAFRQIVREFGGAGLLATEMVNARGFVWLDEQEAEHPDRLWGVAEEPRPLAVQIWDNEPATLAKVGRRLVEDYRVSVVDI
;
A
#
# COMPACT_ATOMS: atom_id res chain seq x y z
N MET A 1 56.06 9.17 62.22
CA MET A 1 55.30 10.35 61.74
C MET A 1 54.12 9.78 60.95
N SER A 2 53.02 9.37 61.60
CA SER A 2 51.79 10.15 61.90
C SER A 2 51.17 10.76 60.63
N ASN A 3 49.88 10.65 60.30
CA ASN A 3 48.70 10.14 61.01
C ASN A 3 47.57 9.91 59.96
N ALA A 4 46.55 9.15 60.32
CA ALA A 4 45.30 8.95 59.56
C ALA A 4 44.41 10.21 59.49
N SER A 5 43.50 10.28 58.51
CA SER A 5 42.06 10.62 58.69
C SER A 5 41.34 10.75 57.34
N ALA A 6 40.12 10.22 57.30
CA ALA A 6 39.15 10.27 56.21
C ALA A 6 38.59 11.67 55.92
N ASP A 7 38.06 11.88 54.72
CA ASP A 7 36.87 12.71 54.53
C ASP A 7 36.07 12.28 53.27
N THR A 8 34.76 12.40 53.39
CA THR A 8 33.69 11.79 52.60
C THR A 8 32.97 12.87 51.79
N THR A 9 32.52 12.51 50.56
CA THR A 9 31.41 13.13 49.78
C THR A 9 31.41 14.62 49.48
N ALA A 10 31.50 14.96 48.18
CA ALA A 10 30.68 16.00 47.54
C ALA A 10 30.72 15.87 46.01
N THR A 11 29.94 14.95 45.42
CA THR A 11 29.58 15.03 43.99
C THR A 11 28.45 16.03 43.83
N GLY A 12 28.79 17.25 43.42
CA GLY A 12 27.85 18.28 43.00
C GLY A 12 27.88 18.48 41.49
N ASN A 13 26.68 18.69 40.94
CA ASN A 13 26.36 19.26 39.62
C ASN A 13 26.79 18.45 38.39
N SER A 14 26.07 18.46 37.27
CA SER A 14 24.93 19.26 36.82
C SER A 14 24.39 18.54 35.59
N ARG A 15 23.08 18.66 35.36
CA ARG A 15 22.47 18.39 34.06
C ARG A 15 23.17 19.30 33.05
N ASP A 16 23.75 18.73 31.99
CA ASP A 16 23.57 19.29 30.65
C ASP A 16 24.10 18.39 29.53
N ALA A 17 23.48 18.61 28.37
CA ALA A 17 23.97 18.39 27.02
C ALA A 17 23.63 17.06 26.31
N SER A 18 22.52 17.18 25.57
CA SER A 18 22.23 16.59 24.26
C SER A 18 22.25 15.07 24.13
N ALA A 19 21.10 14.46 24.39
CA ALA A 19 20.62 13.41 23.49
C ALA A 19 20.29 14.09 22.16
N THR A 20 21.29 14.22 21.27
CA THR A 20 21.01 14.43 19.85
C THR A 20 20.19 13.24 19.40
N ALA A 21 18.90 13.44 19.19
CA ALA A 21 18.08 12.50 18.47
C ALA A 21 18.74 12.31 17.11
N GLU A 22 19.37 11.16 16.90
CA GLU A 22 19.67 10.69 15.57
C GLU A 22 18.32 10.52 14.88
N THR A 23 17.90 11.54 14.14
CA THR A 23 16.85 11.39 13.13
C THR A 23 17.46 10.47 12.09
N GLY A 24 17.37 9.17 12.35
CA GLY A 24 17.74 8.13 11.40
C GLY A 24 16.94 8.41 10.15
N ALA A 25 17.59 8.96 9.13
CA ALA A 25 17.05 9.04 7.80
C ALA A 25 16.78 7.59 7.40
N GLN A 26 15.54 7.15 7.57
CA GLN A 26 15.15 5.82 7.12
C GLN A 26 15.53 5.75 5.65
N THR A 27 16.34 4.76 5.30
CA THR A 27 16.66 4.52 3.90
C THR A 27 15.33 4.26 3.22
N LEU A 28 14.85 5.24 2.45
CA LEU A 28 13.68 5.02 1.61
C LEU A 28 13.99 3.80 0.76
N ALA A 29 13.08 2.83 0.75
CA ALA A 29 13.20 1.68 -0.11
C ALA A 29 13.53 2.16 -1.54
N ARG A 30 14.29 1.37 -2.29
CA ARG A 30 14.59 1.71 -3.70
C ARG A 30 13.44 1.26 -4.58
N ALA A 31 13.23 1.96 -5.69
CA ALA A 31 12.34 1.50 -6.74
C ALA A 31 12.68 0.06 -7.13
N PHE A 32 11.65 -0.74 -7.41
CA PHE A 32 11.79 -2.15 -7.76
C PHE A 32 10.83 -2.52 -8.89
N PHE A 33 10.88 -3.76 -9.37
CA PHE A 33 10.06 -4.22 -10.48
C PHE A 33 9.16 -5.39 -10.07
N ILE A 34 7.92 -5.37 -10.58
CA ILE A 34 7.01 -6.52 -10.57
C ILE A 34 6.81 -6.92 -12.04
N GLY A 35 7.46 -8.01 -12.45
CA GLY A 35 7.57 -8.34 -13.88
C GLY A 35 8.16 -7.15 -14.67
N PRO A 36 7.50 -6.66 -15.73
CA PRO A 36 7.98 -5.52 -16.50
C PRO A 36 7.65 -4.15 -15.86
N LEU A 37 6.84 -4.12 -14.79
CA LEU A 37 6.35 -2.87 -14.21
C LEU A 37 7.35 -2.31 -13.19
N LYS A 38 7.84 -1.08 -13.44
CA LYS A 38 8.63 -0.33 -12.47
C LYS A 38 7.71 0.29 -11.40
N ILE A 39 8.00 0.01 -10.13
CA ILE A 39 7.31 0.58 -8.97
C ILE A 39 8.14 1.72 -8.40
N ASP A 40 7.65 2.95 -8.59
CA ASP A 40 8.32 4.18 -8.18
C ASP A 40 7.25 5.27 -7.93
N PRO A 41 7.08 5.78 -6.69
CA PRO A 41 7.84 5.46 -5.48
C PRO A 41 7.62 3.99 -5.04
N PRO A 42 8.52 3.37 -4.25
CA PRO A 42 8.40 1.98 -3.81
C PRO A 42 7.40 1.83 -2.66
N ILE A 43 6.18 2.29 -2.91
CA ILE A 43 5.04 2.31 -2.01
C ILE A 43 3.88 1.65 -2.76
N LEU A 44 3.29 0.64 -2.13
CA LEU A 44 2.15 -0.09 -2.65
C LEU A 44 0.98 0.16 -1.71
N GLN A 45 -0.13 0.66 -2.23
CA GLN A 45 -1.35 0.79 -1.46
C GLN A 45 -2.05 -0.57 -1.43
N ALA A 46 -2.19 -1.14 -0.23
CA ALA A 46 -2.87 -2.42 -0.04
C ALA A 46 -4.35 -2.34 -0.49
N PRO A 47 -4.94 -3.43 -1.03
CA PRO A 47 -6.36 -3.49 -1.30
C PRO A 47 -7.14 -3.59 0.02
N MET A 48 -8.12 -2.69 0.24
CA MET A 48 -8.92 -2.66 1.47
C MET A 48 -10.41 -2.50 1.11
N ALA A 49 -11.21 -3.53 1.41
CA ALA A 49 -12.64 -3.50 1.16
C ALA A 49 -13.33 -2.33 1.91
N GLY A 50 -14.16 -1.57 1.20
CA GLY A 50 -14.86 -0.39 1.71
C GLY A 50 -14.01 0.88 1.86
N PHE A 51 -12.72 0.85 1.52
CA PHE A 51 -11.83 2.01 1.66
C PHE A 51 -11.18 2.40 0.35
N THR A 52 -10.54 1.47 -0.36
CA THR A 52 -9.69 1.79 -1.51
C THR A 52 -10.51 1.94 -2.79
N ASN A 53 -11.63 2.66 -2.71
CA ASN A 53 -12.50 3.02 -3.83
C ASN A 53 -11.88 4.11 -4.72
N TYR A 54 -12.57 4.47 -5.81
CA TYR A 54 -12.09 5.47 -6.76
C TYR A 54 -11.75 6.81 -6.10
N ALA A 55 -12.65 7.34 -5.27
CA ALA A 55 -12.45 8.64 -4.62
C ALA A 55 -11.23 8.64 -3.69
N PHE A 56 -11.05 7.58 -2.89
CA PHE A 56 -9.85 7.40 -2.06
C PHE A 56 -8.58 7.42 -2.90
N ARG A 57 -8.56 6.69 -4.03
CA ARG A 57 -7.39 6.66 -4.92
C ARG A 57 -7.09 8.02 -5.54
N GLN A 58 -8.11 8.82 -5.87
CA GLN A 58 -7.88 10.19 -6.35
C GLN A 58 -7.23 11.05 -5.28
N ILE A 59 -7.72 10.99 -4.03
CA ILE A 59 -7.11 11.70 -2.91
C ILE A 59 -5.64 11.27 -2.73
N VAL A 60 -5.34 9.97 -2.74
CA VAL A 60 -3.96 9.49 -2.62
C VAL A 60 -3.05 10.06 -3.71
N ARG A 61 -3.55 10.18 -4.95
CA ARG A 61 -2.80 10.80 -6.06
C ARG A 61 -2.51 12.28 -5.80
N GLU A 62 -3.48 13.03 -5.25
CA GLU A 62 -3.29 14.44 -4.88
C GLU A 62 -2.23 14.63 -3.79
N PHE A 63 -2.07 13.65 -2.89
CA PHE A 63 -1.03 13.65 -1.85
C PHE A 63 0.35 13.15 -2.32
N GLY A 64 0.56 13.01 -3.63
CA GLY A 64 1.84 12.57 -4.22
C GLY A 64 1.85 11.13 -4.71
N GLY A 65 0.78 10.37 -4.47
CA GLY A 65 0.56 9.05 -5.05
C GLY A 65 1.37 7.91 -4.42
N ALA A 66 1.31 6.77 -5.09
CA ALA A 66 2.06 5.56 -4.78
C ALA A 66 2.56 4.93 -6.08
N GLY A 67 3.59 4.08 -6.02
CA GLY A 67 4.09 3.39 -7.21
C GLY A 67 3.14 2.32 -7.73
N LEU A 68 2.21 1.84 -6.89
CA LEU A 68 1.10 0.99 -7.29
C LEU A 68 -0.10 1.24 -6.37
N LEU A 69 -1.21 1.70 -6.96
CA LEU A 69 -2.49 1.75 -6.26
C LEU A 69 -3.27 0.46 -6.51
N ALA A 70 -4.07 0.04 -5.53
CA ALA A 70 -4.96 -1.10 -5.67
C ALA A 70 -6.42 -0.66 -5.49
N THR A 71 -7.34 -1.32 -6.19
CA THR A 71 -8.77 -1.12 -5.96
C THR A 71 -9.23 -1.71 -4.63
N GLU A 72 -10.54 -1.65 -4.36
CA GLU A 72 -11.12 -2.58 -3.40
C GLU A 72 -10.99 -4.03 -3.88
N MET A 73 -11.16 -4.97 -2.95
CA MET A 73 -11.20 -6.41 -3.25
C MET A 73 -12.47 -6.74 -4.05
N VAL A 74 -12.30 -7.49 -5.14
CA VAL A 74 -13.40 -7.90 -6.02
C VAL A 74 -13.68 -9.39 -5.80
N ASN A 75 -14.90 -9.72 -5.40
CA ASN A 75 -15.34 -11.12 -5.38
C ASN A 75 -15.62 -11.56 -6.83
N ALA A 76 -14.92 -12.60 -7.31
CA ALA A 76 -14.97 -12.96 -8.72
C ALA A 76 -16.35 -13.51 -9.14
N ARG A 77 -17.00 -14.33 -8.31
CA ARG A 77 -18.37 -14.80 -8.58
C ARG A 77 -19.38 -13.67 -8.66
N GLY A 78 -19.30 -12.69 -7.76
CA GLY A 78 -20.16 -11.50 -7.78
C GLY A 78 -19.95 -10.67 -9.05
N PHE A 79 -18.70 -10.56 -9.53
CA PHE A 79 -18.39 -9.91 -10.80
C PHE A 79 -19.04 -10.64 -11.99
N VAL A 80 -18.91 -11.97 -12.06
CA VAL A 80 -19.52 -12.77 -13.12
C VAL A 80 -21.05 -12.68 -13.09
N TRP A 81 -21.63 -12.70 -11.89
CA TRP A 81 -23.08 -12.55 -11.72
C TRP A 81 -23.56 -11.18 -12.20
N LEU A 82 -22.93 -10.08 -11.80
CA LEU A 82 -23.36 -8.74 -12.27
C LEU A 82 -23.29 -8.62 -13.80
N ASP A 83 -22.21 -9.15 -14.38
CA ASP A 83 -21.97 -9.17 -15.82
C ASP A 83 -23.02 -9.98 -16.61
N GLU A 84 -23.38 -11.17 -16.13
CA GLU A 84 -24.38 -12.03 -16.76
C GLU A 84 -25.82 -11.51 -16.61
N GLN A 85 -26.06 -10.63 -15.64
CA GLN A 85 -27.40 -10.13 -15.30
C GLN A 85 -27.64 -8.70 -15.82
N GLU A 86 -26.70 -8.13 -16.59
CA GLU A 86 -26.70 -6.71 -17.02
C GLU A 86 -26.97 -5.72 -15.88
N ALA A 87 -26.63 -6.13 -14.65
CA ALA A 87 -26.72 -5.26 -13.49
C ALA A 87 -25.58 -4.22 -13.57
N GLU A 88 -25.76 -3.06 -12.93
CA GLU A 88 -24.74 -2.01 -12.91
C GLU A 88 -23.37 -2.63 -12.56
N HIS A 89 -22.34 -2.20 -13.31
CA HIS A 89 -20.96 -2.59 -13.05
C HIS A 89 -20.71 -2.51 -11.55
N PRO A 90 -20.04 -3.50 -10.93
CA PRO A 90 -19.81 -3.46 -9.50
C PRO A 90 -19.23 -2.10 -9.15
N ASP A 91 -19.85 -1.35 -8.22
CA ASP A 91 -19.41 -0.01 -7.79
C ASP A 91 -17.89 0.04 -7.53
N ARG A 92 -17.33 -1.11 -7.15
CA ARG A 92 -15.90 -1.34 -6.89
C ARG A 92 -14.98 -1.20 -8.11
N LEU A 93 -15.49 -1.30 -9.33
CA LEU A 93 -14.74 -1.12 -10.59
C LEU A 93 -15.12 0.15 -11.35
N TRP A 94 -15.97 1.00 -10.78
CA TRP A 94 -16.27 2.31 -11.33
C TRP A 94 -14.98 3.13 -11.53
N GLY A 95 -14.81 3.69 -12.73
CA GLY A 95 -13.67 4.54 -13.10
C GLY A 95 -12.34 3.80 -13.28
N VAL A 96 -12.28 2.49 -13.07
CA VAL A 96 -11.03 1.71 -13.12
C VAL A 96 -10.42 1.71 -14.52
N ALA A 97 -11.24 1.67 -15.57
CA ALA A 97 -10.75 1.64 -16.95
C ALA A 97 -10.05 2.96 -17.32
N GLU A 98 -10.56 4.08 -16.81
CA GLU A 98 -10.09 5.44 -17.09
C GLU A 98 -8.95 5.89 -16.16
N GLU A 99 -8.67 5.15 -15.09
CA GLU A 99 -7.68 5.56 -14.11
C GLU A 99 -6.21 5.48 -14.59
N PRO A 100 -5.35 6.39 -14.08
CA PRO A 100 -3.93 6.35 -14.37
C PRO A 100 -3.28 5.06 -13.89
N ARG A 101 -2.37 4.54 -14.73
CA ARG A 101 -1.59 3.33 -14.47
C ARG A 101 -0.28 3.66 -13.76
N PRO A 102 0.29 2.72 -12.98
CA PRO A 102 -0.20 1.37 -12.77
C PRO A 102 -1.33 1.27 -11.73
N LEU A 103 -2.23 0.31 -11.96
CA LEU A 103 -3.36 0.00 -11.09
C LEU A 103 -3.49 -1.52 -10.91
N ALA A 104 -3.60 -1.96 -9.66
CA ALA A 104 -3.80 -3.34 -9.28
C ALA A 104 -5.26 -3.60 -8.92
N VAL A 105 -5.73 -4.82 -9.21
CA VAL A 105 -7.01 -5.34 -8.72
C VAL A 105 -6.77 -6.68 -8.05
N GLN A 106 -7.25 -6.81 -6.81
CA GLN A 106 -7.26 -8.08 -6.10
C GLN A 106 -8.62 -8.76 -6.33
N ILE A 107 -8.59 -9.99 -6.83
CA ILE A 107 -9.76 -10.86 -6.97
C ILE A 107 -9.66 -12.04 -6.02
N TRP A 108 -10.79 -12.53 -5.55
CA TRP A 108 -10.83 -13.75 -4.75
C TRP A 108 -12.08 -14.58 -5.06
N ASP A 109 -11.91 -15.90 -5.04
CA ASP A 109 -12.95 -16.91 -5.14
C ASP A 109 -12.39 -18.29 -4.77
N ASN A 110 -13.25 -19.30 -4.66
CA ASN A 110 -12.83 -20.69 -4.48
C ASN A 110 -12.91 -21.53 -5.77
N GLU A 111 -13.37 -20.94 -6.88
CA GLU A 111 -13.43 -21.61 -8.18
C GLU A 111 -12.38 -21.05 -9.16
N PRO A 112 -11.35 -21.84 -9.55
CA PRO A 112 -10.30 -21.40 -10.46
C PRO A 112 -10.81 -20.94 -11.83
N ALA A 113 -11.88 -21.56 -12.35
CA ALA A 113 -12.47 -21.19 -13.62
C ALA A 113 -13.08 -19.78 -13.58
N THR A 114 -13.78 -19.44 -12.49
CA THR A 114 -14.31 -18.10 -12.26
C THR A 114 -13.17 -17.08 -12.12
N LEU A 115 -12.12 -17.37 -11.34
CA LEU A 115 -10.94 -16.49 -11.24
C LEU A 115 -10.30 -16.23 -12.61
N ALA A 116 -10.13 -17.27 -13.44
CA ALA A 116 -9.55 -17.13 -14.78
C ALA A 116 -10.45 -16.35 -15.76
N LYS A 117 -11.78 -16.45 -15.63
CA LYS A 117 -12.74 -15.65 -16.41
C LYS A 117 -12.62 -14.17 -16.04
N VAL A 118 -12.67 -13.85 -14.74
CA VAL A 118 -12.58 -12.47 -14.25
C VAL A 118 -11.21 -11.86 -14.53
N GLY A 119 -10.12 -12.59 -14.27
CA GLY A 119 -8.77 -12.13 -14.54
C GLY A 119 -8.57 -11.72 -16.01
N ARG A 120 -9.12 -12.49 -16.96
CA ARG A 120 -9.11 -12.12 -18.39
C ARG A 120 -9.82 -10.79 -18.65
N ARG A 121 -11.04 -10.62 -18.12
CA ARG A 121 -11.80 -9.37 -18.29
C ARG A 121 -11.09 -8.17 -17.67
N LEU A 122 -10.47 -8.33 -16.50
CA LEU A 122 -9.68 -7.26 -15.88
C LEU A 122 -8.52 -6.80 -16.78
N VAL A 123 -7.88 -7.72 -17.50
CA VAL A 123 -6.79 -7.39 -18.43
C VAL A 123 -7.33 -6.81 -19.74
N GLU A 124 -8.34 -7.42 -20.34
CA GLU A 124 -8.84 -7.06 -21.68
C GLU A 124 -9.71 -5.80 -21.66
N ASP A 125 -10.66 -5.72 -20.73
CA ASP A 125 -11.65 -4.65 -20.67
C ASP A 125 -11.14 -3.48 -19.82
N TYR A 126 -10.58 -3.78 -18.65
CA TYR A 126 -10.15 -2.77 -17.67
C TYR A 126 -8.66 -2.43 -17.74
N ARG A 127 -7.87 -3.17 -18.53
CA ARG A 127 -6.43 -2.94 -18.77
C ARG A 127 -5.60 -2.83 -17.49
N VAL A 128 -5.98 -3.58 -16.45
CA VAL A 128 -5.28 -3.53 -15.14
C VAL A 128 -3.82 -3.92 -15.30
N SER A 129 -2.95 -3.27 -14.53
CA SER A 129 -1.51 -3.49 -14.61
C SER A 129 -1.06 -4.71 -13.82
N VAL A 130 -1.77 -5.03 -12.73
CA VAL A 130 -1.53 -6.18 -11.86
C VAL A 130 -2.86 -6.81 -11.48
N VAL A 131 -2.95 -8.13 -11.60
CA VAL A 131 -4.02 -8.94 -11.01
C VAL A 131 -3.43 -9.70 -9.84
N ASP A 132 -4.01 -9.53 -8.66
CA ASP A 132 -3.67 -10.25 -7.44
C ASP A 132 -4.78 -11.28 -7.13
N ILE A 133 -4.42 -12.48 -6.68
CA ILE A 133 -5.33 -13.64 -6.54
C ILE A 133 -5.15 -14.30 -5.17
#